data_AF-A0A2N5ZYD6-F1
#
_entry.id   AF-A0A2N5ZYD6-F1
#
_cell.length_a   1.000
_cell.length_b   1.000
_cell.length_c   1.000
_cell.angle_alpha   90.00
_cell.angle_beta   90.00
_cell.angle_gamma   90.00
#
_symmetry.space_group_name_H-M   'P 1'
#
loop_
_entity.id
_entity.type
_entity.pdbx_description
1 polymer ?
#
loop_
_entity_poly.entity_id
_entity_poly.type
_entity_poly.pdbx_seq_one_letter_code
_entity_poly.pdbx_strand_id
1 'polypeptide(L)'
;MLVVTFIFYRLYLIMRGTIAIQIFLGLLVIVASSFVASSLELKAMLWILETLADIWVIAFIILFQPELRRLLVILGRGRLMTGFLRSSMDETFEAIVDACDDMAQRQVGALIVISRTTGIRMV
;
A
#
# COMPACT_ATOMS: atom_id res chain seq x y z
N MET A 1 20.61 -19.77 -14.61
CA MET A 1 19.33 -20.05 -13.91
C MET A 1 19.42 -19.81 -12.40
N LEU A 2 20.49 -20.20 -11.69
CA LEU A 2 20.63 -20.01 -10.23
C LEU A 2 20.40 -18.57 -9.72
N VAL A 3 20.92 -17.56 -10.41
CA VAL A 3 20.71 -16.14 -10.05
C VAL A 3 19.24 -15.75 -10.19
N VAL A 4 18.59 -16.20 -11.27
CA VAL A 4 17.17 -15.97 -11.52
C VAL A 4 16.34 -16.66 -10.43
N THR A 5 16.62 -17.93 -10.14
CA THR A 5 15.96 -18.68 -9.07
C THR A 5 16.14 -18.03 -7.69
N PHE A 6 17.32 -17.48 -7.38
CA PHE A 6 17.56 -16.78 -6.12
C PHE A 6 16.75 -15.48 -6.00
N ILE A 7 16.64 -14.71 -7.08
CA ILE A 7 15.82 -13.49 -7.12
C ILE A 7 14.34 -13.83 -6.94
N PHE A 8 13.82 -14.83 -7.67
CA PHE A 8 12.45 -15.29 -7.50
C PHE A 8 12.19 -15.86 -6.10
N TYR A 9 13.16 -16.58 -5.52
CA TYR A 9 13.05 -17.12 -4.16
C TYR A 9 12.99 -16.00 -3.11
N ARG A 10 13.82 -14.96 -3.24
CA ARG A 10 13.78 -13.78 -2.36
C ARG A 10 12.48 -13.01 -2.51
N LEU A 11 11.98 -12.82 -3.72
CA LEU A 11 10.67 -12.20 -3.97
C LEU A 11 9.55 -12.99 -3.30
N TYR A 12 9.55 -14.32 -3.49
CA TYR A 12 8.59 -15.22 -2.87
C TYR A 12 8.62 -15.14 -1.34
N LEU A 13 9.81 -15.06 -0.74
CA LEU A 13 9.96 -14.95 0.73
C LEU A 13 9.45 -13.63 1.30
N ILE A 14 9.61 -12.51 0.58
CA ILE A 14 9.10 -11.18 0.97
C ILE A 14 7.59 -11.10 0.80
N MET A 15 7.03 -11.83 -0.17
CA MET A 15 5.60 -11.84 -0.45
C MET A 15 4.83 -12.91 0.34
N ARG A 16 5.53 -13.92 0.89
CA ARG A 16 4.94 -15.02 1.68
C ARG A 16 4.27 -14.48 2.94
N GLY A 17 2.99 -14.79 3.10
CA GLY A 17 2.17 -14.35 4.25
C GLY A 17 1.30 -13.13 3.97
N THR A 18 1.39 -12.54 2.77
CA THR A 18 0.43 -11.52 2.34
C THR A 18 -0.81 -12.18 1.76
N ILE A 19 -1.99 -11.67 2.08
CA ILE A 19 -3.25 -12.07 1.44
C ILE A 19 -3.13 -11.94 -0.10
N ALA A 20 -2.34 -10.96 -0.56
CA ALA A 20 -2.02 -10.74 -1.97
C ALA A 20 -1.41 -11.96 -2.68
N ILE A 21 -0.53 -12.75 -2.06
CA ILE A 21 0.07 -13.92 -2.73
C ILE A 21 -0.92 -15.07 -2.89
N GLN A 22 -1.81 -15.27 -1.90
CA GLN A 22 -2.84 -16.30 -1.95
C GLN A 22 -3.84 -16.01 -3.06
N ILE A 23 -4.21 -14.73 -3.15
CA ILE A 23 -5.01 -14.20 -4.25
C ILE A 23 -4.22 -14.45 -5.57
N PHE A 24 -3.04 -13.87 -5.77
CA PHE A 24 -2.29 -14.05 -7.03
C PHE A 24 -2.14 -15.52 -7.49
N LEU A 25 -1.84 -16.45 -6.57
CA LEU A 25 -1.78 -17.89 -6.85
C LEU A 25 -3.14 -18.47 -7.27
N GLY A 26 -4.23 -18.08 -6.62
CA GLY A 26 -5.58 -18.50 -7.01
C GLY A 26 -5.95 -18.10 -8.43
N LEU A 27 -5.65 -16.85 -8.82
CA LEU A 27 -5.86 -16.39 -10.20
C LEU A 27 -5.03 -17.20 -11.20
N LEU A 28 -3.75 -17.44 -10.87
CA LEU A 28 -2.85 -18.20 -11.73
C LEU A 28 -3.35 -19.63 -11.94
N VAL A 29 -3.90 -20.27 -10.91
CA VAL A 29 -4.52 -21.59 -11.00
C VAL A 29 -5.75 -21.57 -11.91
N ILE A 30 -6.63 -20.57 -11.79
CA ILE A 30 -7.82 -20.44 -12.65
C ILE A 30 -7.38 -20.29 -14.11
N VAL A 31 -6.47 -19.37 -14.41
CA VAL A 31 -5.97 -19.13 -15.78
C VAL A 31 -5.30 -20.36 -16.36
N ALA A 32 -4.43 -21.03 -15.58
CA ALA A 32 -3.78 -22.27 -16.02
C ALA A 32 -4.80 -23.38 -16.31
N SER A 33 -5.81 -23.52 -15.45
CA SER A 33 -6.89 -24.49 -15.62
C SER A 33 -7.74 -24.18 -16.86
N SER A 34 -8.02 -22.90 -17.13
CA SER A 34 -8.75 -22.47 -18.32
C SER A 34 -7.98 -22.76 -19.60
N PHE A 35 -6.66 -22.57 -19.60
CA PHE A 35 -5.81 -22.90 -20.74
C PHE A 35 -5.81 -24.42 -21.03
N VAL A 36 -5.73 -25.25 -19.99
CA VAL A 36 -5.82 -26.71 -20.12
C VAL A 36 -7.21 -27.13 -20.61
N ALA A 37 -8.27 -26.57 -20.04
CA ALA A 37 -9.65 -26.86 -20.44
C ALA A 37 -9.96 -26.43 -21.89
N SER A 38 -9.42 -25.29 -22.32
CA SER A 38 -9.53 -24.80 -23.70
C SER A 38 -8.80 -25.72 -24.67
N SER A 39 -7.62 -26.19 -24.31
CA SER A 39 -6.84 -27.13 -25.12
C SER A 39 -7.53 -28.50 -25.29
N LEU A 40 -8.35 -28.88 -24.32
CA LEU A 40 -9.16 -30.11 -24.33
C LEU A 40 -10.58 -29.89 -24.87
N GLU A 41 -10.91 -28.69 -25.34
CA GLU A 41 -12.25 -28.28 -25.82
C GLU A 41 -13.40 -28.52 -24.82
N LEU A 42 -13.10 -28.52 -23.52
CA LEU A 42 -14.06 -28.80 -22.45
C LEU A 42 -14.98 -27.60 -22.18
N LYS A 43 -16.03 -27.42 -22.99
CA LYS A 43 -16.97 -26.28 -22.91
C LYS A 43 -17.59 -26.08 -21.53
N ALA A 44 -18.02 -27.16 -20.87
CA ALA A 44 -18.63 -27.07 -19.54
C ALA A 44 -17.62 -26.62 -18.47
N MET A 45 -16.38 -27.11 -18.55
CA MET A 45 -15.30 -26.71 -17.64
C MET A 45 -14.91 -25.26 -17.86
N LEU A 46 -14.82 -24.81 -19.13
CA LEU A 46 -14.52 -23.43 -19.49
C LEU A 46 -15.57 -22.48 -18.89
N TRP A 47 -16.86 -22.81 -19.06
CA TRP A 47 -17.96 -22.01 -18.51
C TRP A 47 -17.90 -21.89 -16.97
N ILE A 48 -17.58 -22.98 -16.27
CA ILE A 48 -17.38 -22.96 -14.80
C ILE A 48 -16.19 -22.07 -14.43
N LEU A 49 -15.07 -22.21 -15.13
CA LEU A 49 -13.85 -21.46 -14.87
C LEU A 49 -14.01 -19.96 -15.16
N GLU A 50 -14.74 -19.58 -16.22
CA GLU A 50 -15.10 -18.20 -16.53
C GLU A 50 -15.98 -17.61 -15.42
N THR A 51 -17.03 -18.31 -15.01
CA THR A 51 -17.91 -17.89 -13.90
C THR A 51 -17.12 -17.74 -12.60
N LEU A 52 -16.21 -18.68 -12.33
CA LEU A 52 -15.35 -18.61 -11.15
C LEU A 52 -14.40 -17.41 -11.23
N ALA A 53 -13.81 -17.13 -12.41
CA ALA A 53 -12.94 -15.99 -12.64
C ALA A 53 -13.66 -14.65 -12.39
N ASP A 54 -14.92 -14.51 -12.80
CA ASP A 54 -15.72 -13.30 -12.56
C ASP A 54 -15.92 -13.03 -11.06
N ILE A 55 -16.32 -14.05 -10.29
CA ILE A 55 -16.43 -13.97 -8.82
C ILE A 55 -15.09 -13.59 -8.21
N TRP A 56 -14.02 -14.14 -8.78
CA TRP A 56 -12.66 -13.93 -8.32
C TRP A 56 -12.21 -12.47 -8.50
N VAL A 57 -12.53 -11.83 -9.64
CA VAL A 57 -12.24 -10.40 -9.87
C VAL A 57 -12.93 -9.53 -8.83
N ILE A 58 -14.18 -9.82 -8.47
CA ILE A 58 -14.91 -9.10 -7.43
C ILE A 58 -14.21 -9.27 -6.07
N ALA A 59 -13.86 -10.51 -5.70
CA ALA A 59 -13.15 -10.80 -4.47
C ALA A 59 -11.79 -10.06 -4.42
N PHE A 60 -11.06 -10.03 -5.53
CA PHE A 60 -9.82 -9.27 -5.68
C PHE A 60 -10.03 -7.79 -5.38
N ILE A 61 -11.02 -7.15 -6.02
CA ILE A 61 -11.30 -5.72 -5.82
C ILE A 61 -11.63 -5.41 -4.36
N ILE A 62 -12.48 -6.22 -3.73
CA ILE A 62 -12.88 -6.02 -2.32
C ILE A 62 -11.68 -6.17 -1.39
N LEU A 63 -10.85 -7.20 -1.61
CA LEU A 63 -9.69 -7.49 -0.76
C LEU A 63 -8.58 -6.46 -0.92
N PHE A 64 -8.36 -5.94 -2.14
CA PHE A 64 -7.36 -4.91 -2.45
C PHE A 64 -7.86 -3.47 -2.29
N GLN A 65 -9.14 -3.28 -1.92
CA GLN A 65 -9.72 -1.96 -1.73
C GLN A 65 -8.92 -1.08 -0.73
N PRO A 66 -8.46 -1.59 0.43
CA PRO A 66 -7.67 -0.80 1.39
C PRO A 66 -6.31 -0.35 0.83
N GLU A 67 -5.62 -1.22 0.10
CA GLU A 67 -4.30 -0.97 -0.48
C GLU A 67 -4.38 0.09 -1.58
N LEU A 68 -5.36 -0.04 -2.49
CA LEU A 68 -5.59 0.96 -3.55
C LEU A 68 -5.88 2.35 -2.96
N ARG A 69 -6.72 2.40 -1.92
CA ARG A 69 -6.98 3.64 -1.18
C ARG A 69 -5.69 4.22 -0.59
N ARG A 70 -4.86 3.39 0.04
CA ARG A 70 -3.59 3.82 0.64
C ARG A 70 -2.61 4.34 -0.41
N LEU A 71 -2.50 3.67 -1.56
CA LEU A 71 -1.66 4.10 -2.68
C LEU A 71 -2.11 5.45 -3.24
N LEU A 72 -3.42 5.66 -3.43
CA LEU A 72 -3.99 6.95 -3.85
C LEU A 72 -3.66 8.08 -2.87
N VAL A 73 -3.71 7.80 -1.57
CA VAL A 73 -3.33 8.79 -0.54
C VAL A 73 -1.84 9.13 -0.61
N ILE A 74 -0.98 8.15 -0.84
CA ILE A 74 0.47 8.36 -0.96
C ILE A 74 0.80 9.15 -2.24
N LEU A 75 0.15 8.81 -3.36
CA LEU A 75 0.30 9.51 -4.64
C LEU A 75 -0.26 10.94 -4.56
N GLY A 76 -1.40 11.14 -3.90
CA GLY A 76 -1.99 12.46 -3.67
C GLY A 76 -1.18 13.35 -2.73
N ARG A 77 -0.39 12.78 -1.82
CA ARG A 77 0.56 13.51 -0.96
C ARG A 77 1.95 13.67 -1.57
N GLY A 78 2.21 13.10 -2.76
CA GLY A 78 3.54 13.11 -3.37
C GLY A 78 3.89 14.45 -4.00
N ARG A 79 4.98 15.08 -3.53
CA ARG A 79 5.83 16.16 -4.10
C ARG A 79 5.21 17.43 -4.74
N LEU A 80 4.03 17.35 -5.35
CA LEU A 80 3.35 18.44 -6.04
C LEU A 80 2.67 19.41 -5.07
N MET A 81 2.16 18.93 -3.92
CA MET A 81 1.60 19.80 -2.86
C MET A 81 2.65 20.38 -1.90
N THR A 82 3.87 19.84 -1.85
CA THR A 82 4.91 20.32 -0.92
C THR A 82 5.48 21.68 -1.31
N GLY A 83 5.30 22.11 -2.57
CA GLY A 83 5.71 23.45 -3.03
C GLY A 83 4.87 24.59 -2.45
N PHE A 84 3.57 24.38 -2.23
CA PHE A 84 2.67 25.40 -1.66
C PHE A 84 2.69 25.45 -0.13
N LEU A 85 3.03 24.34 0.53
CA LEU A 85 3.13 24.27 2.00
C LEU A 85 4.46 24.80 2.56
N ARG A 86 5.46 25.04 1.70
CA ARG A 86 6.80 25.45 2.13
C ARG A 86 6.83 26.85 2.77
N SER A 87 6.06 27.81 2.25
CA SER A 87 6.06 29.16 2.81
C SER A 87 5.43 29.23 4.21
N SER A 88 4.38 28.45 4.46
CA SER A 88 3.73 28.37 5.79
C SER A 88 4.55 27.58 6.81
N MET A 89 5.42 26.68 6.34
CA MET A 89 6.24 25.81 7.19
C MET A 89 7.40 26.56 7.82
N ASP A 90 8.01 27.50 7.09
CA ASP A 90 9.11 28.33 7.60
C ASP A 90 8.63 29.27 8.71
N GLU A 91 7.49 29.96 8.53
CA GLU A 91 6.88 30.81 9.57
C GLU A 91 6.50 30.03 10.83
N THR A 92 5.95 28.81 10.66
CA THR A 92 5.58 27.97 11.81
C THR A 92 6.81 27.49 12.57
N PHE A 93 7.92 27.23 11.87
CA PHE A 93 9.16 26.79 12.49
C PHE A 93 9.82 27.92 13.29
N GLU A 94 9.82 29.14 12.75
CA GLU A 94 10.32 30.34 13.40
C GLU A 94 9.52 30.63 14.69
N ALA A 95 8.19 30.56 14.64
CA ALA A 95 7.34 30.73 15.82
C ALA A 95 7.58 29.66 16.92
N ILE A 96 7.91 28.42 16.55
CA ILE A 96 8.27 27.37 17.52
C ILE A 96 9.60 27.68 18.19
N VAL A 97 10.59 28.16 17.42
CA VAL A 97 11.92 28.54 17.95
C VAL A 97 11.78 29.70 18.92
N ASP A 98 11.05 30.76 18.56
CA ASP A 98 10.79 31.91 19.43
C ASP A 98 10.10 31.50 20.74
N ALA A 99 9.11 30.60 20.65
CA ALA A 99 8.43 30.07 21.83
C ALA A 99 9.36 29.24 22.72
N CYS A 100 10.28 28.45 22.13
CA CYS A 100 11.28 27.70 22.89
C CYS A 100 12.26 28.64 23.61
N ASP A 101 12.69 29.72 22.98
CA ASP A 101 13.59 30.70 23.57
C ASP A 101 12.92 31.46 24.74
N ASP A 102 11.66 31.88 24.61
CA ASP A 102 10.92 32.52 25.71
C ASP A 102 10.68 31.54 26.88
N MET A 103 10.37 30.28 26.59
CA MET A 103 10.22 29.24 27.63
C MET A 103 11.55 28.93 28.33
N ALA A 104 12.66 28.89 27.60
CA ALA A 104 14.00 28.69 28.16
C ALA A 104 14.41 29.84 29.09
N GLN A 105 14.16 31.10 28.68
CA GLN A 105 14.43 32.29 29.50
C GLN A 105 13.61 32.28 30.80
N ARG A 106 12.37 31.77 30.76
CA ARG A 106 11.48 31.68 31.93
C ARG A 106 11.64 30.39 32.74
N GLN A 107 12.57 29.51 32.35
CA GLN A 107 12.77 28.18 32.94
C GLN A 107 11.50 27.32 33.00
N VAL A 108 10.65 27.42 31.97
CA VAL A 108 9.44 26.61 31.84
C VAL A 108 9.74 25.35 31.02
N GLY A 109 9.58 24.18 31.63
CA GLY A 109 9.71 22.89 30.93
C GLY A 109 8.50 22.62 30.04
N ALA A 110 8.74 22.30 28.77
CA ALA A 110 7.69 21.97 27.79
C ALA A 110 8.02 20.69 27.00
N LEU A 111 6.97 20.00 26.55
CA LEU A 111 7.08 18.84 25.66
C LEU A 111 6.33 19.15 24.36
N ILE A 112 7.07 19.24 23.25
CA ILE A 112 6.52 19.57 21.93
C ILE A 112 6.53 18.30 21.06
N VAL A 113 5.37 17.92 20.51
CA VAL A 113 5.23 16.74 19.64
C VAL A 113 4.92 17.18 18.21
N ILE A 114 5.87 16.97 17.30
CA ILE A 114 5.72 17.28 15.87
C ILE A 114 5.26 16.02 15.13
N SER A 115 3.99 15.98 14.72
CA SER A 115 3.49 14.88 13.89
C SER A 115 3.89 15.05 12.43
N ARG A 116 4.34 13.96 11.81
CA ARG A 116 4.60 13.90 10.37
C ARG A 116 3.42 13.23 9.65
N THR A 117 3.69 12.16 8.92
CA THR A 117 2.72 11.51 8.03
C THR A 117 1.67 10.66 8.74
N THR A 118 1.95 10.23 9.97
CA THR A 118 1.06 9.44 10.82
C THR A 118 0.38 10.33 11.86
N GLY A 119 -0.95 10.36 11.83
CA GLY A 119 -1.76 11.13 12.79
C GLY A 119 -1.58 10.59 14.20
N ILE A 120 -1.35 11.48 15.16
CA ILE A 120 -1.30 11.13 16.58
C ILE A 120 -2.74 10.84 17.00
N ARG A 121 -3.00 9.61 17.46
CA ARG A 121 -4.30 9.26 18.03
C ARG A 121 -4.34 9.87 19.43
N MET A 122 -5.12 10.94 19.62
CA MET A 122 -5.45 11.38 20.97
C MET A 122 -6.34 10.31 21.60
N VAL A 123 -5.85 9.71 22.68
CA VAL A 123 -6.62 8.87 23.60
C VAL A 123 -7.07 9.74 24.74
#